data_AF-A0A7X7F4X9-F1
#
_entry.id   AF-A0A7X7F4X9-F1
#
_cell.length_a   1.000
_cell.length_b   1.000
_cell.length_c   1.000
_cell.angle_alpha   90.00
_cell.angle_beta   90.00
_cell.angle_gamma   90.00
#
_symmetry.space_group_name_H-M   'P 1'
#
loop_
_entity.id
_entity.type
_entity.pdbx_description
1 polymer ?
#
loop_
_entity_poly.entity_id
_entity_poly.type
_entity_poly.pdbx_seq_one_letter_code
_entity_poly.pdbx_strand_id
1 'polypeptide(L)'
;MQSPDLAVRLQAINALGSSGPRAASAVVVLAGQLTDESPLIRAHAANALGQIGPAARPVVEELAKSLGDSESMVRREAVQALAQIRPGAAVSLPLLEKLLTDADPAVQNHVLHALADLGEPAVPLMIKGLADDKTACWSCMVLGEIGPAAAPAVPALIKRLSDPRPLVVQEAVLCLGKIGPKAADAVPALIGLLEKDASMRLAVVYTLGQMGPAAKLASERILPLAESDDPVLAAATSWTLARMNPDDETWKQRATRALVELFKSPDQSVRDAAVRALAELKPGPEIVIPALQTAFQGADEPTILAAINAMATVGEPAVPGLTKALKNPQTRRRSAMILARMGSVAKSAVPNLIEALSDNDPLTRREVLFALASIGPEAKEAVPALIQSMDDSDEDAGTIAIFALGSIGSAAVAAKPRLVENLGDVESFRATVSAWALAHIDPSCEQTAAKAIPLLVRALREGESENARTEAARALGAYGPLAKSAIPALNGARKDESPLVREAAEEAIEAISSGN
;
A
#
# COMPACT_ATOMS: atom_id res chain seq x y z
N MET A 1 -24.25 21.04 23.84
CA MET A 1 -25.20 19.96 23.46
C MET A 1 -26.67 20.30 23.75
N GLN A 2 -26.99 21.22 24.67
CA GLN A 2 -28.38 21.67 24.95
C GLN A 2 -28.84 22.88 24.10
N SER A 3 -28.10 23.23 23.04
CA SER A 3 -28.50 24.34 22.16
C SER A 3 -29.77 23.97 21.39
N PRO A 4 -30.71 24.90 21.15
CA PRO A 4 -31.84 24.64 20.24
C PRO A 4 -31.38 24.51 18.77
N ASP A 5 -30.19 25.02 18.44
CA ASP A 5 -29.62 24.94 17.09
C ASP A 5 -28.94 23.57 16.86
N LEU A 6 -29.47 22.80 15.92
CA LEU A 6 -28.96 21.48 15.53
C LEU A 6 -27.49 21.52 15.09
N ALA A 7 -27.07 22.54 14.34
CA ALA A 7 -25.69 22.64 13.86
C ALA A 7 -24.72 22.83 15.02
N VAL A 8 -25.08 23.65 16.01
CA VAL A 8 -24.28 23.87 17.22
C VAL A 8 -24.20 22.59 18.06
N ARG A 9 -25.28 21.82 18.14
CA ARG A 9 -25.26 20.53 18.84
C ARG A 9 -24.33 19.52 18.16
N LEU A 10 -24.40 19.40 16.84
CA LEU A 10 -23.56 18.50 16.05
C LEU A 10 -22.08 18.87 16.15
N GLN A 11 -21.75 20.16 16.05
CA GLN A 11 -20.38 20.65 16.24
C GLN A 11 -19.83 20.28 17.61
N ALA A 12 -20.64 20.43 18.67
CA ALA A 12 -20.23 20.07 20.02
C ALA A 12 -19.98 18.56 20.17
N ILE A 13 -20.84 17.71 19.61
CA ILE A 13 -20.69 16.24 19.65
C ILE A 13 -19.43 15.82 18.88
N ASN A 14 -19.23 16.36 17.68
CA ASN A 14 -18.07 16.03 16.85
C ASN A 14 -16.75 16.48 17.48
N ALA A 15 -16.71 17.66 18.11
CA ALA A 15 -15.54 18.15 18.82
C ALA A 15 -15.15 17.23 19.99
N LEU A 16 -16.14 16.68 20.72
CA LEU A 16 -15.91 15.70 21.78
C LEU A 16 -15.38 14.38 21.21
N GLY A 17 -15.96 13.88 20.12
CA GLY A 17 -15.47 12.68 19.44
C GLY A 17 -14.03 12.84 18.96
N SER A 18 -13.72 13.95 18.26
CA SER A 18 -12.39 14.22 17.70
C SER A 18 -11.31 14.43 18.77
N SER A 19 -11.72 14.73 20.01
CA SER A 19 -10.83 14.76 21.17
C SER A 19 -10.41 13.36 21.63
N GLY A 20 -11.05 12.31 21.10
CA GLY A 20 -10.72 10.91 21.31
C GLY A 20 -10.74 10.52 22.79
N PRO A 21 -9.78 9.71 23.26
CA PRO A 21 -9.72 9.26 24.65
C PRO A 21 -9.70 10.38 25.70
N ARG A 22 -9.30 11.61 25.34
CA ARG A 22 -9.27 12.76 26.27
C ARG A 22 -10.67 13.22 26.68
N ALA A 23 -11.70 12.88 25.91
CA ALA A 23 -13.10 13.22 26.21
C ALA A 23 -13.82 12.15 27.05
N ALA A 24 -13.09 11.31 27.79
CA ALA A 24 -13.68 10.25 28.64
C ALA A 24 -14.73 10.77 29.63
N SER A 25 -14.57 12.00 30.16
CA SER A 25 -15.56 12.61 31.06
C SER A 25 -16.89 12.95 30.39
N ALA A 26 -16.94 13.00 29.05
CA ALA A 26 -18.13 13.30 28.28
C ALA A 26 -18.96 12.06 27.91
N VAL A 27 -18.47 10.84 28.20
CA VAL A 27 -19.10 9.57 27.81
C VAL A 27 -20.57 9.48 28.23
N VAL A 28 -20.87 9.81 29.48
CA VAL A 28 -22.25 9.73 30.00
C VAL A 28 -23.17 10.74 29.31
N VAL A 29 -22.67 11.96 29.05
CA VAL A 29 -23.47 13.00 28.40
C VAL A 29 -23.73 12.66 26.93
N LEU A 30 -22.73 12.11 26.23
CA LEU A 30 -22.87 11.61 24.87
C LEU A 30 -23.84 10.41 24.79
N ALA A 31 -23.78 9.49 25.74
CA ALA A 31 -24.73 8.38 25.83
C ALA A 31 -26.19 8.87 25.96
N GLY A 32 -26.41 9.98 26.69
CA GLY A 32 -27.72 10.63 26.76
C GLY A 32 -28.24 11.15 25.42
N GLN A 33 -27.37 11.41 24.44
CA GLN A 33 -27.76 11.86 23.09
C GLN A 33 -28.15 10.71 22.15
N LEU A 34 -27.95 9.45 22.54
CA LEU A 34 -28.34 8.27 21.75
C LEU A 34 -29.86 8.09 21.63
N THR A 35 -30.65 8.87 22.36
CA THR A 35 -32.13 8.82 22.33
C THR A 35 -32.74 10.12 21.82
N ASP A 36 -31.94 10.99 21.20
CA ASP A 36 -32.42 12.26 20.66
C ASP A 36 -33.45 12.08 19.55
N GLU A 37 -34.37 13.04 19.41
CA GLU A 37 -35.37 13.05 18.33
C GLU A 37 -34.69 13.08 16.94
N SER A 38 -33.57 13.79 16.81
CA SER A 38 -32.83 13.88 15.56
C SER A 38 -31.96 12.63 15.33
N PRO A 39 -32.17 11.88 14.24
CA PRO A 39 -31.32 10.74 13.91
C PRO A 39 -29.87 11.15 13.62
N LEU A 40 -29.64 12.38 13.14
CA LEU A 40 -28.30 12.93 12.99
C LEU A 40 -27.59 13.01 14.34
N ILE A 41 -28.26 13.53 15.38
CA ILE A 41 -27.68 13.61 16.71
C ILE A 41 -27.37 12.21 17.26
N ARG A 42 -28.30 11.26 17.12
CA ARG A 42 -28.09 9.88 17.58
C ARG A 42 -26.87 9.23 16.90
N ALA A 43 -26.77 9.35 15.58
CA ALA A 43 -25.65 8.81 14.80
C ALA A 43 -24.32 9.46 15.19
N HIS A 44 -24.26 10.78 15.28
CA HIS A 44 -23.04 11.50 15.68
C HIS A 44 -22.64 11.20 17.13
N ALA A 45 -23.61 10.99 18.03
CA ALA A 45 -23.33 10.56 19.40
C ALA A 45 -22.71 9.16 19.45
N ALA A 46 -23.26 8.21 18.69
CA ALA A 46 -22.68 6.87 18.56
C ALA A 46 -21.24 6.94 18.00
N ASN A 47 -21.03 7.70 16.92
CA ASN A 47 -19.71 7.90 16.33
C ASN A 47 -18.71 8.50 17.33
N ALA A 48 -19.10 9.56 18.06
CA ALA A 48 -18.26 10.20 19.07
C ALA A 48 -17.88 9.24 20.20
N LEU A 49 -18.81 8.39 20.67
CA LEU A 49 -18.52 7.34 21.65
C LEU A 49 -17.51 6.31 21.10
N GLY A 50 -17.62 5.97 19.81
CA GLY A 50 -16.64 5.14 19.11
C GLY A 50 -15.24 5.75 19.09
N GLN A 51 -15.14 7.03 18.71
CA GLN A 51 -13.86 7.77 18.66
C GLN A 51 -13.19 7.93 20.04
N ILE A 52 -13.99 8.03 21.11
CA ILE A 52 -13.50 7.98 22.50
C ILE A 52 -12.89 6.61 22.83
N GLY A 53 -13.39 5.55 22.20
CA GLY A 53 -12.82 4.21 22.25
C GLY A 53 -13.11 3.49 23.59
N PRO A 54 -12.14 2.73 24.16
CA PRO A 54 -12.39 1.86 25.32
C PRO A 54 -12.97 2.56 26.57
N ALA A 55 -12.77 3.87 26.71
CA ALA A 55 -13.35 4.62 27.83
C ALA A 55 -14.90 4.70 27.77
N ALA A 56 -15.52 4.45 26.61
CA ALA A 56 -16.97 4.37 26.44
C ALA A 56 -17.57 2.98 26.78
N ARG A 57 -16.75 2.01 27.23
CA ARG A 57 -17.26 0.69 27.70
C ARG A 57 -18.40 0.75 28.72
N PRO A 58 -18.43 1.69 29.69
CA PRO A 58 -19.51 1.76 30.66
C PRO A 58 -20.90 2.02 30.06
N VAL A 59 -20.99 2.52 28.82
CA VAL A 59 -22.26 2.86 28.15
C VAL A 59 -22.56 1.97 26.94
N VAL A 60 -21.92 0.80 26.87
CA VAL A 60 -22.08 -0.14 25.75
C VAL A 60 -23.50 -0.69 25.67
N GLU A 61 -24.19 -0.85 26.79
CA GLU A 61 -25.58 -1.31 26.79
C GLU A 61 -26.54 -0.26 26.22
N GLU A 62 -26.32 1.02 26.51
CA GLU A 62 -27.05 2.13 25.91
C GLU A 62 -26.76 2.25 24.41
N LEU A 63 -25.49 2.16 24.02
CA LEU A 63 -25.09 2.15 22.63
C LEU A 63 -25.70 0.98 21.86
N ALA A 64 -25.74 -0.21 22.46
CA ALA A 64 -26.31 -1.41 21.87
C ALA A 64 -27.80 -1.26 21.52
N LYS A 65 -28.56 -0.41 22.22
CA LYS A 65 -29.96 -0.11 21.86
C LYS A 65 -30.06 0.59 20.50
N SER A 66 -29.04 1.37 20.13
CA SER A 66 -28.97 2.09 18.84
C SER A 66 -28.79 1.15 17.65
N LEU A 67 -28.42 -0.12 17.89
CA LEU A 67 -28.44 -1.16 16.85
C LEU A 67 -29.85 -1.50 16.36
N GLY A 68 -30.89 -1.18 17.14
CA GLY A 68 -32.29 -1.36 16.75
C GLY A 68 -32.96 -0.09 16.23
N ASP A 69 -32.20 0.97 15.92
CA ASP A 69 -32.74 2.25 15.48
C ASP A 69 -33.47 2.14 14.13
N SER A 70 -34.51 2.95 13.92
CA SER A 70 -35.26 2.98 12.65
C SER A 70 -34.38 3.44 11.49
N GLU A 71 -33.46 4.38 11.75
CA GLU A 71 -32.57 4.95 10.74
C GLU A 71 -31.30 4.11 10.58
N SER A 72 -31.04 3.66 9.36
CA SER A 72 -29.89 2.80 9.07
C SER A 72 -28.55 3.47 9.35
N MET A 73 -28.48 4.80 9.18
CA MET A 73 -27.28 5.56 9.53
C MET A 73 -26.92 5.44 11.02
N VAL A 74 -27.92 5.43 11.90
CA VAL A 74 -27.69 5.31 13.36
C VAL A 74 -27.21 3.91 13.68
N ARG A 75 -27.84 2.88 13.10
CA ARG A 75 -27.42 1.49 13.26
C ARG A 75 -25.97 1.28 12.80
N ARG A 76 -25.60 1.85 11.65
CA ARG A 76 -24.24 1.78 11.10
C ARG A 76 -23.21 2.40 12.06
N GLU A 77 -23.45 3.63 12.53
CA GLU A 77 -22.54 4.29 13.47
C GLU A 77 -22.45 3.52 14.80
N ALA A 78 -23.53 2.90 15.26
CA ALA A 78 -23.52 2.07 16.46
C ALA A 78 -22.65 0.80 16.29
N VAL A 79 -22.72 0.12 15.14
CA VAL A 79 -21.84 -1.03 14.84
C VAL A 79 -20.37 -0.60 14.81
N GLN A 80 -20.07 0.49 14.10
CA GLN A 80 -18.71 1.05 14.02
C GLN A 80 -18.17 1.43 15.40
N ALA A 81 -18.99 2.07 16.23
CA ALA A 81 -18.63 2.45 17.57
C ALA A 81 -18.33 1.23 18.45
N LEU A 82 -19.11 0.14 18.37
CA LEU A 82 -18.81 -1.10 19.09
C LEU A 82 -17.48 -1.73 18.66
N ALA A 83 -17.15 -1.68 17.36
CA ALA A 83 -15.87 -2.15 16.85
C ALA A 83 -14.67 -1.35 17.39
N GLN A 84 -14.84 -0.04 17.60
CA GLN A 84 -13.80 0.84 18.17
C GLN A 84 -13.70 0.73 19.70
N ILE A 85 -14.83 0.60 20.40
CA ILE A 85 -14.89 0.47 21.86
C ILE A 85 -14.33 -0.90 22.32
N ARG A 86 -14.52 -1.93 21.49
CA ARG A 86 -14.10 -3.32 21.74
C ARG A 86 -14.55 -3.80 23.14
N PRO A 87 -15.87 -3.98 23.38
CA PRO A 87 -16.39 -4.47 24.66
C PRO A 87 -16.08 -5.95 24.91
N GLY A 88 -15.53 -6.65 23.90
CA GLY A 88 -15.17 -8.07 23.96
C GLY A 88 -16.21 -8.95 23.26
N ALA A 89 -15.76 -10.10 22.75
CA ALA A 89 -16.58 -10.98 21.91
C ALA A 89 -17.87 -11.47 22.60
N ALA A 90 -17.81 -11.75 23.91
CA ALA A 90 -18.97 -12.20 24.68
C ALA A 90 -20.13 -11.19 24.67
N VAL A 91 -19.82 -9.89 24.58
CA VAL A 91 -20.81 -8.81 24.51
C VAL A 91 -21.18 -8.50 23.06
N SER A 92 -20.21 -8.43 22.16
CA SER A 92 -20.45 -8.04 20.77
C SER A 92 -21.21 -9.09 19.96
N LEU A 93 -20.93 -10.39 20.13
CA LEU A 93 -21.49 -11.42 19.24
C LEU A 93 -23.02 -11.49 19.25
N PRO A 94 -23.72 -11.53 20.41
CA PRO A 94 -25.19 -11.58 20.42
C PRO A 94 -25.84 -10.32 19.83
N LEU A 95 -25.15 -9.18 19.89
CA LEU A 95 -25.62 -7.91 19.36
C LEU A 95 -25.49 -7.87 17.84
N LEU A 96 -24.34 -8.31 17.31
CA LEU A 96 -24.04 -8.32 15.88
C LEU A 96 -24.78 -9.42 15.12
N GLU A 97 -25.05 -10.58 15.75
CA GLU A 97 -25.79 -11.70 15.13
C GLU A 97 -27.13 -11.24 14.53
N LYS A 98 -27.85 -10.37 15.24
CA LYS A 98 -29.18 -9.88 14.81
C LYS A 98 -29.13 -8.99 13.56
N LEU A 99 -27.99 -8.37 13.28
CA LEU A 99 -27.80 -7.42 12.17
C LEU A 99 -27.19 -8.06 10.92
N LEU A 100 -26.86 -9.36 10.96
CA LEU A 100 -26.38 -10.10 9.78
C LEU A 100 -27.36 -10.10 8.60
N THR A 101 -28.64 -9.84 8.87
CA THR A 101 -29.71 -9.77 7.86
C THR A 101 -30.40 -8.41 7.84
N ASP A 102 -29.71 -7.35 8.30
CA ASP A 102 -30.23 -5.99 8.28
C ASP A 102 -30.67 -5.59 6.85
N ALA A 103 -31.73 -4.81 6.72
CA ALA A 103 -32.23 -4.42 5.40
C ALA A 103 -31.25 -3.49 4.64
N ASP A 104 -30.38 -2.78 5.35
CA ASP A 104 -29.40 -1.86 4.77
C ASP A 104 -28.04 -2.56 4.55
N PRO A 105 -27.57 -2.68 3.29
CA PRO A 105 -26.28 -3.31 3.00
C PRO A 105 -25.06 -2.62 3.63
N ALA A 106 -25.13 -1.31 3.88
CA ALA A 106 -24.06 -0.59 4.54
C ALA A 106 -23.95 -1.01 6.02
N VAL A 107 -25.07 -1.25 6.69
CA VAL A 107 -25.08 -1.81 8.05
C VAL A 107 -24.50 -3.21 8.03
N GLN A 108 -24.96 -4.07 7.11
CA GLN A 108 -24.45 -5.44 6.98
C GLN A 108 -22.92 -5.44 6.81
N ASN A 109 -22.37 -4.62 5.91
CA ASN A 109 -20.93 -4.59 5.67
C ASN A 109 -20.12 -4.25 6.94
N HIS A 110 -20.58 -3.28 7.74
CA HIS A 110 -19.95 -2.95 9.01
C HIS A 110 -20.04 -4.11 10.02
N VAL A 111 -21.15 -4.86 10.01
CA VAL A 111 -21.33 -6.04 10.85
C VAL A 111 -20.34 -7.14 10.44
N LEU A 112 -20.16 -7.39 9.14
CA LEU A 112 -19.21 -8.40 8.65
C LEU A 112 -17.78 -8.07 9.05
N HIS A 113 -17.36 -6.81 8.86
CA HIS A 113 -16.04 -6.34 9.29
C HIS A 113 -15.87 -6.46 10.81
N ALA A 114 -16.85 -6.02 11.59
CA ALA A 114 -16.79 -6.12 13.06
C ALA A 114 -16.71 -7.58 13.53
N LEU A 115 -17.42 -8.51 12.88
CA LEU A 115 -17.35 -9.94 13.19
C LEU A 115 -16.00 -10.55 12.79
N ALA A 116 -15.42 -10.15 11.65
CA ALA A 116 -14.09 -10.59 11.25
C ALA A 116 -13.00 -10.10 12.22
N ASP A 117 -13.09 -8.84 12.66
CA ASP A 117 -12.18 -8.22 13.64
C ASP A 117 -12.21 -8.90 15.01
N LEU A 118 -13.34 -9.54 15.37
CA LEU A 118 -13.41 -10.34 16.59
C LEU A 118 -12.58 -11.62 16.49
N GLY A 119 -12.31 -12.13 15.29
CA GLY A 119 -11.46 -13.28 15.03
C GLY A 119 -12.06 -14.63 15.45
N GLU A 120 -11.24 -15.50 16.03
CA GLU A 120 -11.60 -16.88 16.42
C GLU A 120 -12.91 -16.99 17.25
N PRO A 121 -13.20 -16.11 18.23
CA PRO A 121 -14.48 -16.10 18.94
C PRO A 121 -15.75 -16.04 18.05
N ALA A 122 -15.68 -15.47 16.84
CA ALA A 122 -16.81 -15.40 15.93
C ALA A 122 -17.05 -16.71 15.15
N VAL A 123 -16.07 -17.61 15.10
CA VAL A 123 -16.12 -18.85 14.30
C VAL A 123 -17.34 -19.72 14.64
N PRO A 124 -17.69 -20.00 15.92
CA PRO A 124 -18.88 -20.80 16.24
C PRO A 124 -20.18 -20.18 15.73
N LEU A 125 -20.31 -18.85 15.79
CA LEU A 125 -21.47 -18.15 15.27
C LEU A 125 -21.54 -18.26 13.74
N MET A 126 -20.42 -18.12 13.05
CA MET A 126 -20.38 -18.26 11.59
C MET A 126 -20.63 -19.70 11.13
N ILE A 127 -20.20 -20.72 11.89
CA ILE A 127 -20.56 -22.12 11.63
C ILE A 127 -22.08 -22.31 11.70
N LYS A 128 -22.74 -21.70 12.69
CA LYS A 128 -24.21 -21.69 12.77
C LYS A 128 -24.81 -20.96 11.56
N GLY A 129 -24.24 -19.81 11.16
CA GLY A 129 -24.69 -19.03 10.01
C GLY A 129 -24.53 -19.73 8.66
N LEU A 130 -23.56 -20.64 8.51
CA LEU A 130 -23.42 -21.50 7.32
C LEU A 130 -24.60 -22.49 7.13
N ALA A 131 -25.38 -22.76 8.18
CA ALA A 131 -26.55 -23.62 8.11
C ALA A 131 -27.82 -22.87 7.68
N ASP A 132 -27.84 -21.54 7.77
CA ASP A 132 -28.97 -20.69 7.35
C ASP A 132 -28.71 -20.10 5.96
N ASP A 133 -29.69 -20.27 5.07
CA ASP A 133 -29.60 -19.82 3.70
C ASP A 133 -29.41 -18.31 3.60
N LYS A 134 -30.00 -17.51 4.49
CA LYS A 134 -29.87 -16.05 4.40
C LYS A 134 -28.47 -15.55 4.78
N THR A 135 -27.75 -16.30 5.62
CA THR A 135 -26.46 -15.89 6.17
C THR A 135 -25.27 -16.70 5.67
N ALA A 136 -25.49 -17.77 4.91
CA ALA A 136 -24.42 -18.67 4.46
C ALA A 136 -23.32 -17.93 3.68
N CYS A 137 -23.70 -17.07 2.73
CA CYS A 137 -22.76 -16.26 1.94
C CYS A 137 -21.89 -15.37 2.84
N TRP A 138 -22.53 -14.62 3.73
CA TRP A 138 -21.87 -13.73 4.69
C TRP A 138 -20.96 -14.48 5.65
N SER A 139 -21.39 -15.66 6.09
CA SER A 139 -20.61 -16.52 6.98
C SER A 139 -19.34 -17.00 6.29
N CYS A 140 -19.40 -17.39 5.00
CA CYS A 140 -18.21 -17.71 4.22
C CYS A 140 -17.24 -16.52 4.14
N MET A 141 -17.74 -15.31 3.87
CA MET A 141 -16.91 -14.12 3.77
C MET A 141 -16.19 -13.81 5.09
N VAL A 142 -16.92 -13.79 6.22
CA VAL A 142 -16.36 -13.53 7.55
C VAL A 142 -15.33 -14.59 7.95
N LEU A 143 -15.64 -15.88 7.74
CA LEU A 143 -14.70 -16.98 8.00
C LEU A 143 -13.44 -16.86 7.14
N GLY A 144 -13.59 -16.41 5.89
CA GLY A 144 -12.48 -16.14 4.99
C GLY A 144 -11.56 -15.03 5.51
N GLU A 145 -12.12 -13.92 5.97
CA GLU A 145 -11.35 -12.81 6.56
C GLU A 145 -10.68 -13.20 7.89
N ILE A 146 -11.31 -14.07 8.69
CA ILE A 146 -10.69 -14.66 9.89
C ILE A 146 -9.47 -15.55 9.51
N GLY A 147 -9.50 -16.17 8.33
CA GLY A 147 -8.37 -16.92 7.77
C GLY A 147 -8.08 -18.23 8.52
N PRO A 148 -6.80 -18.60 8.78
CA PRO A 148 -6.44 -19.91 9.34
C PRO A 148 -7.02 -20.26 10.72
N ALA A 149 -7.55 -19.28 11.45
CA ALA A 149 -8.25 -19.52 12.72
C ALA A 149 -9.66 -20.10 12.51
N ALA A 150 -10.26 -19.93 11.32
CA ALA A 150 -11.55 -20.48 10.94
C ALA A 150 -11.54 -21.97 10.55
N ALA A 151 -10.42 -22.67 10.76
CA ALA A 151 -10.29 -24.11 10.46
C ALA A 151 -11.42 -25.00 11.04
N PRO A 152 -12.00 -24.74 12.24
CA PRO A 152 -13.14 -25.50 12.73
C PRO A 152 -14.38 -25.47 11.83
N ALA A 153 -14.49 -24.48 10.92
CA ALA A 153 -15.62 -24.34 9.99
C ALA A 153 -15.49 -25.20 8.72
N VAL A 154 -14.33 -25.81 8.46
CA VAL A 154 -14.07 -26.59 7.23
C VAL A 154 -15.15 -27.65 6.96
N PRO A 155 -15.61 -28.46 7.93
CA PRO A 155 -16.68 -29.44 7.67
C PRO A 155 -18.01 -28.81 7.23
N ALA A 156 -18.34 -27.61 7.73
CA ALA A 156 -19.54 -26.89 7.34
C ALA A 156 -19.40 -26.24 5.96
N LEU A 157 -18.20 -25.71 5.64
CA LEU A 157 -17.88 -25.16 4.32
C LEU A 157 -17.91 -26.23 3.22
N ILE A 158 -17.41 -27.44 3.49
CA ILE A 158 -17.48 -28.58 2.56
C ILE A 158 -18.93 -28.86 2.15
N LYS A 159 -19.88 -28.79 3.08
CA LYS A 159 -21.31 -28.98 2.78
C LYS A 159 -21.84 -27.90 1.83
N ARG A 160 -21.33 -26.66 1.93
CA ARG A 160 -21.73 -25.53 1.07
C ARG A 160 -21.18 -25.60 -0.35
N LEU A 161 -20.22 -26.49 -0.64
CA LEU A 161 -19.74 -26.72 -2.01
C LEU A 161 -20.79 -27.37 -2.93
N SER A 162 -21.89 -27.88 -2.37
CA SER A 162 -23.05 -28.42 -3.11
C SER A 162 -24.30 -27.54 -2.98
N ASP A 163 -24.15 -26.28 -2.56
CA ASP A 163 -25.26 -25.34 -2.45
C ASP A 163 -25.84 -25.01 -3.84
N PRO A 164 -27.18 -24.94 -4.01
CA PRO A 164 -27.78 -24.61 -5.30
C PRO A 164 -27.47 -23.18 -5.78
N ARG A 165 -26.98 -22.30 -4.91
CA ARG A 165 -26.67 -20.91 -5.25
C ARG A 165 -25.18 -20.78 -5.61
N PRO A 166 -24.85 -20.39 -6.85
CA PRO A 166 -23.46 -20.28 -7.31
C PRO A 166 -22.60 -19.36 -6.43
N LEU A 167 -23.16 -18.25 -5.95
CA LEU A 167 -22.44 -17.31 -5.10
C LEU A 167 -21.99 -17.94 -3.78
N VAL A 168 -22.84 -18.77 -3.15
CA VAL A 168 -22.49 -19.44 -1.88
C VAL A 168 -21.39 -20.48 -2.11
N VAL A 169 -21.46 -21.22 -3.22
CA VAL A 169 -20.41 -22.18 -3.61
C VAL A 169 -19.09 -21.45 -3.83
N GLN A 170 -19.11 -20.34 -4.57
CA GLN A 170 -17.92 -19.54 -4.84
C GLN A 170 -17.28 -19.00 -3.55
N GLU A 171 -18.07 -18.40 -2.66
CA GLU A 171 -17.55 -17.89 -1.39
C GLU A 171 -17.03 -19.01 -0.48
N ALA A 172 -17.68 -20.19 -0.48
CA ALA A 172 -17.19 -21.34 0.26
C ALA A 172 -15.83 -21.83 -0.28
N VAL A 173 -15.65 -21.89 -1.61
CA VAL A 173 -14.37 -22.23 -2.24
C VAL A 173 -13.28 -21.24 -1.84
N LEU A 174 -13.52 -19.94 -2.00
CA LEU A 174 -12.53 -18.91 -1.66
C LEU A 174 -12.21 -18.89 -0.16
N CYS A 175 -13.20 -19.09 0.71
CA CYS A 175 -13.01 -19.20 2.14
C CYS A 175 -12.09 -20.37 2.51
N LEU A 176 -12.25 -21.54 1.88
CA LEU A 176 -11.36 -22.69 2.10
C LEU A 176 -9.91 -22.35 1.69
N GLY A 177 -9.74 -21.56 0.63
CA GLY A 177 -8.43 -21.06 0.22
C GLY A 177 -7.80 -20.13 1.26
N LYS A 178 -8.57 -19.19 1.81
CA LYS A 178 -8.10 -18.27 2.87
C LYS A 178 -7.79 -18.97 4.20
N ILE A 179 -8.48 -20.07 4.52
CA ILE A 179 -8.11 -20.95 5.65
C ILE A 179 -6.76 -21.64 5.39
N GLY A 180 -6.45 -21.92 4.11
CA GLY A 180 -5.16 -22.43 3.66
C GLY A 180 -4.96 -23.91 3.99
N PRO A 181 -3.74 -24.35 4.36
CA PRO A 181 -3.41 -25.76 4.54
C PRO A 181 -4.28 -26.53 5.54
N LYS A 182 -4.89 -25.84 6.52
CA LYS A 182 -5.79 -26.45 7.51
C LYS A 182 -7.13 -26.89 6.91
N ALA A 183 -7.45 -26.51 5.68
CA ALA A 183 -8.64 -26.94 4.95
C ALA A 183 -8.40 -28.16 4.04
N ALA A 184 -7.32 -28.92 4.25
CA ALA A 184 -6.95 -30.09 3.46
C ALA A 184 -8.09 -31.12 3.26
N ASP A 185 -8.95 -31.29 4.26
CA ASP A 185 -10.09 -32.22 4.20
C ASP A 185 -11.10 -31.85 3.11
N ALA A 186 -11.08 -30.62 2.60
CA ALA A 186 -11.95 -30.17 1.50
C ALA A 186 -11.43 -30.55 0.10
N VAL A 187 -10.18 -31.01 -0.03
CA VAL A 187 -9.55 -31.30 -1.33
C VAL A 187 -10.38 -32.28 -2.18
N PRO A 188 -10.90 -33.42 -1.66
CA PRO A 188 -11.72 -34.32 -2.47
C PRO A 188 -13.01 -33.67 -2.99
N ALA A 189 -13.66 -32.81 -2.20
CA ALA A 189 -14.87 -32.11 -2.61
C ALA A 189 -14.58 -31.03 -3.67
N LEU A 190 -13.45 -30.32 -3.53
CA LEU A 190 -12.97 -29.34 -4.51
C LEU A 190 -12.66 -30.02 -5.87
N ILE A 191 -12.01 -31.18 -5.86
CA ILE A 191 -11.80 -31.98 -7.08
C ILE A 191 -13.13 -32.32 -7.76
N GLY A 192 -14.14 -32.75 -6.97
CA GLY A 192 -15.47 -33.04 -7.51
C GLY A 192 -16.17 -31.82 -8.13
N LEU A 193 -15.90 -30.61 -7.64
CA LEU A 193 -16.46 -29.37 -8.20
C LEU A 193 -15.78 -28.99 -9.53
N LEU A 194 -14.46 -29.20 -9.64
CA LEU A 194 -13.66 -28.94 -10.84
C LEU A 194 -14.18 -29.71 -12.08
N GLU A 195 -14.68 -30.92 -11.87
CA GLU A 195 -15.25 -31.78 -12.92
C GLU A 195 -16.68 -31.37 -13.31
N LYS A 196 -17.48 -30.86 -12.35
CA LYS A 196 -18.91 -30.56 -12.54
C LYS A 196 -19.19 -29.18 -13.11
N ASP A 197 -18.36 -28.20 -12.77
CA ASP A 197 -18.61 -26.80 -13.10
C ASP A 197 -17.36 -26.14 -13.69
N ALA A 198 -17.40 -25.90 -15.00
CA ALA A 198 -16.31 -25.26 -15.71
C ALA A 198 -16.06 -23.82 -15.24
N SER A 199 -17.10 -23.10 -14.80
CA SER A 199 -16.97 -21.72 -14.31
C SER A 199 -16.20 -21.62 -12.99
N MET A 200 -16.20 -22.70 -12.20
CA MET A 200 -15.53 -22.78 -10.91
C MET A 200 -14.06 -23.22 -11.00
N ARG A 201 -13.58 -23.64 -12.18
CA ARG A 201 -12.24 -24.21 -12.33
C ARG A 201 -11.14 -23.28 -11.83
N LEU A 202 -11.17 -22.01 -12.22
CA LEU A 202 -10.15 -21.04 -11.81
C LEU A 202 -10.15 -20.83 -10.29
N ALA A 203 -11.34 -20.66 -9.69
CA ALA A 203 -11.49 -20.48 -8.24
C ALA A 203 -11.02 -21.71 -7.45
N VAL A 204 -11.35 -22.91 -7.93
CA VAL A 204 -10.93 -24.18 -7.31
C VAL A 204 -9.42 -24.36 -7.44
N VAL A 205 -8.84 -24.16 -8.63
CA VAL A 205 -7.39 -24.26 -8.86
C VAL A 205 -6.64 -23.30 -7.93
N TYR A 206 -7.03 -22.03 -7.91
CA TYR A 206 -6.43 -21.04 -7.01
C TYR A 206 -6.52 -21.45 -5.54
N THR A 207 -7.68 -21.94 -5.11
CA THR A 207 -7.91 -22.43 -3.73
C THR A 207 -6.98 -23.57 -3.35
N LEU A 208 -6.81 -24.55 -4.25
CA LEU A 208 -5.88 -25.66 -4.05
C LEU A 208 -4.43 -25.16 -3.97
N GLY A 209 -4.08 -24.12 -4.73
CA GLY A 209 -2.77 -23.46 -4.64
C GLY A 209 -2.54 -22.80 -3.27
N GLN A 210 -3.55 -22.15 -2.71
CA GLN A 210 -3.48 -21.56 -1.36
C GLN A 210 -3.29 -22.60 -0.24
N MET A 211 -3.78 -23.83 -0.44
CA MET A 211 -3.52 -24.95 0.47
C MET A 211 -2.09 -25.51 0.37
N GLY A 212 -1.38 -25.22 -0.72
CA GLY A 212 0.00 -25.65 -0.94
C GLY A 212 0.18 -27.17 -0.90
N PRO A 213 1.21 -27.71 -0.21
CA PRO A 213 1.48 -29.15 -0.16
C PRO A 213 0.31 -30.01 0.35
N ALA A 214 -0.58 -29.45 1.16
CA ALA A 214 -1.74 -30.16 1.68
C ALA A 214 -2.73 -30.59 0.57
N ALA A 215 -2.72 -29.91 -0.58
CA ALA A 215 -3.58 -30.22 -1.72
C ALA A 215 -2.92 -31.10 -2.78
N LYS A 216 -1.75 -31.69 -2.51
CA LYS A 216 -0.97 -32.48 -3.49
C LYS A 216 -1.76 -33.63 -4.14
N LEU A 217 -2.78 -34.18 -3.47
CA LEU A 217 -3.71 -35.19 -4.02
C LEU A 217 -4.46 -34.71 -5.28
N ALA A 218 -4.62 -33.40 -5.47
CA ALA A 218 -5.27 -32.84 -6.66
C ALA A 218 -4.36 -32.71 -7.88
N SER A 219 -3.04 -32.92 -7.73
CA SER A 219 -2.04 -32.62 -8.78
C SER A 219 -2.35 -33.31 -10.10
N GLU A 220 -2.61 -34.62 -10.09
CA GLU A 220 -2.92 -35.40 -11.30
C GLU A 220 -4.20 -34.94 -11.99
N ARG A 221 -5.18 -34.45 -11.22
CA ARG A 221 -6.48 -34.01 -11.74
C ARG A 221 -6.41 -32.65 -12.40
N ILE A 222 -5.60 -31.74 -11.87
CA ILE A 222 -5.46 -30.38 -12.43
C ILE A 222 -4.38 -30.29 -13.50
N LEU A 223 -3.46 -31.26 -13.58
CA LEU A 223 -2.35 -31.25 -14.55
C LEU A 223 -2.77 -30.92 -15.99
N PRO A 224 -3.86 -31.49 -16.56
CA PRO A 224 -4.29 -31.16 -17.92
C PRO A 224 -4.70 -29.69 -18.10
N LEU A 225 -5.13 -29.01 -17.04
CA LEU A 225 -5.53 -27.59 -17.09
C LEU A 225 -4.34 -26.65 -17.28
N ALA A 226 -3.11 -27.11 -17.03
CA ALA A 226 -1.89 -26.34 -17.28
C ALA A 226 -1.61 -26.14 -18.78
N GLU A 227 -2.31 -26.88 -19.64
CA GLU A 227 -2.28 -26.78 -21.11
C GLU A 227 -3.61 -26.21 -21.67
N SER A 228 -4.40 -25.53 -20.83
CA SER A 228 -5.66 -24.91 -21.27
C SER A 228 -5.41 -23.74 -22.22
N ASP A 229 -6.32 -23.56 -23.20
CA ASP A 229 -6.34 -22.38 -24.07
C ASP A 229 -6.59 -21.06 -23.32
N ASP A 230 -7.17 -21.13 -22.11
CA ASP A 230 -7.28 -19.97 -21.22
C ASP A 230 -5.93 -19.74 -20.52
N PRO A 231 -5.20 -18.66 -20.87
CA PRO A 231 -3.87 -18.40 -20.31
C PRO A 231 -3.92 -18.14 -18.80
N VAL A 232 -5.02 -17.59 -18.28
CA VAL A 232 -5.17 -17.32 -16.84
C VAL A 232 -5.32 -18.64 -16.09
N LEU A 233 -6.15 -19.55 -16.59
CA LEU A 233 -6.32 -20.89 -15.99
C LEU A 233 -5.02 -21.71 -16.09
N ALA A 234 -4.34 -21.68 -17.24
CA ALA A 234 -3.08 -22.39 -17.43
C ALA A 234 -1.96 -21.90 -16.48
N ALA A 235 -1.85 -20.58 -16.31
CA ALA A 235 -0.90 -19.96 -15.39
C ALA A 235 -1.25 -20.24 -13.92
N ALA A 236 -2.52 -20.09 -13.54
CA ALA A 236 -3.00 -20.40 -12.19
C ALA A 236 -2.77 -21.88 -11.83
N THR A 237 -2.95 -22.79 -12.80
CA THR A 237 -2.69 -24.22 -12.62
C THR A 237 -1.20 -24.50 -12.43
N SER A 238 -0.35 -23.91 -13.27
CA SER A 238 1.11 -24.07 -13.16
C SER A 238 1.62 -23.54 -11.81
N TRP A 239 1.12 -22.37 -11.38
CA TRP A 239 1.40 -21.80 -10.07
C TRP A 239 0.94 -22.68 -8.91
N THR A 240 -0.26 -23.26 -9.02
CA THR A 240 -0.82 -24.19 -8.03
C THR A 240 0.05 -25.43 -7.89
N LEU A 241 0.46 -26.04 -9.01
CA LEU A 241 1.32 -27.22 -9.02
C LEU A 241 2.71 -26.93 -8.41
N ALA A 242 3.25 -25.73 -8.64
CA ALA A 242 4.48 -25.28 -8.00
C ALA A 242 4.33 -25.10 -6.48
N ARG A 243 3.20 -24.57 -6.02
CA ARG A 243 2.92 -24.43 -4.58
C ARG A 243 2.65 -25.76 -3.88
N MET A 244 2.09 -26.75 -4.58
CA MET A 244 1.95 -28.12 -4.08
C MET A 244 3.28 -28.86 -3.97
N ASN A 245 4.28 -28.46 -4.76
CA ASN A 245 5.59 -29.09 -4.86
C ASN A 245 6.71 -28.05 -4.71
N PRO A 246 6.89 -27.45 -3.52
CA PRO A 246 7.81 -26.33 -3.32
C PRO A 246 9.29 -26.69 -3.53
N ASP A 247 9.64 -27.98 -3.52
CA ASP A 247 11.01 -28.46 -3.79
C ASP A 247 11.25 -28.73 -5.28
N ASP A 248 10.21 -28.66 -6.12
CA ASP A 248 10.31 -28.91 -7.56
C ASP A 248 10.52 -27.61 -8.34
N GLU A 249 11.79 -27.31 -8.63
CA GLU A 249 12.19 -26.15 -9.41
C GLU A 249 11.63 -26.16 -10.84
N THR A 250 11.28 -27.32 -11.40
CA THR A 250 10.69 -27.39 -12.75
C THR A 250 9.30 -26.76 -12.77
N TRP A 251 8.50 -27.00 -11.72
CA TRP A 251 7.20 -26.36 -11.56
C TRP A 251 7.33 -24.87 -11.26
N LYS A 252 8.29 -24.46 -10.42
CA LYS A 252 8.55 -23.02 -10.20
C LYS A 252 8.92 -22.32 -11.50
N GLN A 253 9.77 -22.93 -12.32
CA GLN A 253 10.17 -22.38 -13.61
C GLN A 253 8.97 -22.29 -14.58
N ARG A 254 8.16 -23.34 -14.67
CA ARG A 254 6.97 -23.34 -15.53
C ARG A 254 5.94 -22.29 -15.09
N ALA A 255 5.63 -22.25 -13.79
CA ALA A 255 4.74 -21.26 -13.21
C ALA A 255 5.24 -19.83 -13.45
N THR A 256 6.54 -19.59 -13.24
CA THR A 256 7.14 -18.27 -13.45
C THR A 256 6.97 -17.82 -14.90
N ARG A 257 7.27 -18.68 -15.88
CA ARG A 257 7.08 -18.36 -17.29
C ARG A 257 5.62 -18.05 -17.62
N ALA A 258 4.69 -18.90 -17.17
CA ALA A 258 3.27 -18.71 -17.45
C ALA A 258 2.72 -17.41 -16.83
N LEU A 259 3.14 -17.06 -15.61
CA LEU A 259 2.76 -15.81 -14.95
C LEU A 259 3.36 -14.58 -15.64
N VAL A 260 4.61 -14.66 -16.10
CA VAL A 260 5.24 -13.57 -16.84
C VAL A 260 4.55 -13.32 -18.18
N GLU A 261 4.06 -14.37 -18.86
CA GLU A 261 3.27 -14.21 -20.08
C GLU A 261 1.96 -13.43 -19.83
N LEU A 262 1.35 -13.55 -18.64
CA LEU A 262 0.16 -12.79 -18.28
C LEU A 262 0.39 -11.28 -18.16
N PHE A 263 1.64 -10.80 -18.13
CA PHE A 263 1.93 -9.37 -18.15
C PHE A 263 1.48 -8.69 -19.44
N LYS A 264 1.35 -9.47 -20.53
CA LYS A 264 0.84 -9.02 -21.82
C LYS A 264 -0.69 -8.90 -21.86
N SER A 265 -1.38 -9.28 -20.77
CA SER A 265 -2.83 -9.19 -20.70
C SER A 265 -3.31 -7.74 -20.82
N PRO A 266 -4.36 -7.46 -21.61
CA PRO A 266 -4.97 -6.13 -21.65
C PRO A 266 -5.62 -5.76 -20.31
N ASP A 267 -6.06 -6.75 -19.53
CA ASP A 267 -6.68 -6.53 -18.22
C ASP A 267 -5.63 -6.26 -17.13
N GLN A 268 -5.71 -5.08 -16.52
CA GLN A 268 -4.85 -4.67 -15.41
C GLN A 268 -4.96 -5.62 -14.22
N SER A 269 -6.15 -6.11 -13.91
CA SER A 269 -6.40 -7.00 -12.78
C SER A 269 -5.62 -8.32 -12.94
N VAL A 270 -5.54 -8.83 -14.18
CA VAL A 270 -4.79 -10.04 -14.52
C VAL A 270 -3.29 -9.80 -14.38
N ARG A 271 -2.77 -8.66 -14.86
CA ARG A 271 -1.35 -8.30 -14.69
C ARG A 271 -0.98 -8.21 -13.22
N ASP A 272 -1.78 -7.52 -12.42
CA ASP A 272 -1.55 -7.35 -10.99
C ASP A 272 -1.65 -8.68 -10.23
N ALA A 273 -2.57 -9.56 -10.62
CA ALA A 273 -2.68 -10.91 -10.07
C ALA A 273 -1.44 -11.75 -10.39
N ALA A 274 -0.90 -11.65 -11.60
CA ALA A 274 0.31 -12.37 -11.99
C ALA A 274 1.55 -11.90 -11.20
N VAL A 275 1.68 -10.58 -10.98
CA VAL A 275 2.75 -10.02 -10.13
C VAL A 275 2.63 -10.53 -8.69
N ARG A 276 1.42 -10.52 -8.10
CA ARG A 276 1.20 -11.06 -6.75
C ARG A 276 1.50 -12.56 -6.67
N ALA A 277 1.06 -13.34 -7.65
CA ALA A 277 1.31 -14.78 -7.70
C ALA A 277 2.81 -15.10 -7.80
N LEU A 278 3.58 -14.33 -8.58
CA LEU A 278 5.06 -14.44 -8.61
C LEU A 278 5.69 -14.13 -7.25
N ALA A 279 5.22 -13.08 -6.58
CA ALA A 279 5.70 -12.71 -5.24
C ALA A 279 5.38 -13.77 -4.18
N GLU A 280 4.21 -14.41 -4.26
CA GLU A 280 3.84 -15.55 -3.39
C GLU A 280 4.68 -16.80 -3.69
N LEU A 281 4.96 -17.06 -4.98
CA LEU A 281 5.75 -18.20 -5.42
C LEU A 281 7.21 -18.13 -4.98
N LYS A 282 7.77 -16.90 -4.89
CA LYS A 282 9.18 -16.63 -4.55
C LYS A 282 10.17 -17.48 -5.37
N PRO A 283 10.09 -17.45 -6.72
CA PRO A 283 11.08 -18.12 -7.55
C PRO A 283 12.48 -17.55 -7.27
N GLY A 284 13.50 -18.40 -7.29
CA GLY A 284 14.88 -17.95 -7.13
C GLY A 284 15.31 -17.01 -8.25
N PRO A 285 16.33 -16.15 -8.01
CA PRO A 285 16.82 -15.16 -8.99
C PRO A 285 17.18 -15.80 -10.34
N GLU A 286 17.72 -17.02 -10.33
CA GLU A 286 18.08 -17.80 -11.51
C GLU A 286 16.88 -18.18 -12.40
N ILE A 287 15.67 -18.25 -11.84
CA ILE A 287 14.43 -18.53 -12.58
C ILE A 287 13.76 -17.24 -13.03
N VAL A 288 13.61 -16.29 -12.11
CA VAL A 288 12.76 -15.11 -12.32
C VAL A 288 13.41 -14.04 -13.18
N ILE A 289 14.73 -13.84 -13.05
CA ILE A 289 15.45 -12.80 -13.81
C ILE A 289 15.40 -13.08 -15.32
N PRO A 290 15.73 -14.29 -15.82
CA PRO A 290 15.66 -14.57 -17.26
C PRO A 290 14.24 -14.46 -17.82
N ALA A 291 13.23 -14.86 -17.05
CA ALA A 291 11.83 -14.76 -17.45
C ALA A 291 11.42 -13.28 -17.61
N LEU A 292 11.72 -12.44 -16.61
CA LEU A 292 11.42 -11.01 -16.64
C LEU A 292 12.22 -10.26 -17.71
N GLN A 293 13.47 -10.67 -17.98
CA GLN A 293 14.25 -10.14 -19.10
C GLN A 293 13.60 -10.41 -20.46
N THR A 294 12.97 -11.58 -20.63
CA THR A 294 12.24 -11.93 -21.85
C THR A 294 10.99 -11.07 -21.99
N ALA A 295 10.27 -10.81 -20.89
CA ALA A 295 9.09 -9.96 -20.84
C ALA A 295 9.35 -8.52 -21.33
N PHE A 296 10.60 -8.06 -21.29
CA PHE A 296 10.96 -6.74 -21.79
C PHE A 296 11.07 -6.70 -23.33
N GLN A 297 11.40 -7.77 -24.02
CA GLN A 297 11.71 -7.68 -25.46
C GLN A 297 10.47 -7.31 -26.29
N GLY A 298 10.50 -6.13 -26.94
CA GLY A 298 9.40 -5.65 -27.81
C GLY A 298 8.08 -5.36 -27.09
N ALA A 299 8.08 -5.28 -25.76
CA ALA A 299 6.88 -5.13 -24.96
C ALA A 299 6.34 -3.68 -24.91
N ASP A 300 5.02 -3.56 -24.72
CA ASP A 300 4.33 -2.30 -24.47
C ASP A 300 4.53 -1.79 -23.03
N GLU A 301 4.12 -0.55 -22.76
CA GLU A 301 4.33 0.10 -21.47
C GLU A 301 3.66 -0.63 -20.29
N PRO A 302 2.41 -1.13 -20.37
CA PRO A 302 1.80 -1.90 -19.30
C PRO A 302 2.55 -3.20 -18.96
N THR A 303 3.00 -3.94 -19.97
CA THR A 303 3.79 -5.17 -19.76
C THR A 303 5.12 -4.86 -19.08
N ILE A 304 5.78 -3.79 -19.51
CA ILE A 304 7.04 -3.31 -18.90
C ILE A 304 6.81 -2.98 -17.42
N LEU A 305 5.73 -2.24 -17.11
CA LEU A 305 5.44 -1.85 -15.74
C LEU A 305 5.19 -3.05 -14.82
N ALA A 306 4.45 -4.05 -15.30
CA ALA A 306 4.24 -5.30 -14.57
C ALA A 306 5.55 -6.06 -14.32
N ALA A 307 6.43 -6.13 -15.33
CA ALA A 307 7.74 -6.76 -15.19
C ALA A 307 8.66 -6.02 -14.21
N ILE A 308 8.61 -4.69 -14.18
CA ILE A 308 9.33 -3.88 -13.18
C ILE A 308 8.78 -4.12 -11.78
N ASN A 309 7.45 -4.12 -11.63
CA ASN A 309 6.79 -4.42 -10.35
C ASN A 309 7.23 -5.80 -9.83
N ALA A 310 7.25 -6.81 -10.71
CA ALA A 310 7.71 -8.16 -10.35
C ALA A 310 9.21 -8.18 -9.99
N MET A 311 10.08 -7.54 -10.75
CA MET A 311 11.51 -7.47 -10.41
C MET A 311 11.76 -6.82 -9.04
N ALA A 312 11.00 -5.77 -8.70
CA ALA A 312 11.09 -5.12 -7.39
C ALA A 312 10.74 -6.09 -6.24
N THR A 313 9.80 -7.02 -6.45
CA THR A 313 9.46 -8.04 -5.43
C THR A 313 10.57 -9.06 -5.17
N VAL A 314 11.53 -9.22 -6.09
CA VAL A 314 12.69 -10.12 -5.90
C VAL A 314 13.69 -9.53 -4.91
N GLY A 315 13.82 -8.20 -4.85
CA GLY A 315 14.71 -7.50 -3.92
C GLY A 315 16.21 -7.60 -4.26
N GLU A 316 17.07 -7.50 -3.26
CA GLU A 316 18.54 -7.50 -3.39
C GLU A 316 19.12 -8.59 -4.32
N PRO A 317 18.62 -9.84 -4.33
CA PRO A 317 19.10 -10.89 -5.24
C PRO A 317 18.98 -10.53 -6.73
N ALA A 318 18.12 -9.60 -7.11
CA ALA A 318 17.99 -9.15 -8.50
C ALA A 318 19.11 -8.20 -8.94
N VAL A 319 19.81 -7.53 -8.00
CA VAL A 319 20.77 -6.46 -8.31
C VAL A 319 21.88 -6.95 -9.25
N PRO A 320 22.57 -8.08 -9.03
CA PRO A 320 23.64 -8.51 -9.94
C PRO A 320 23.16 -8.75 -11.38
N GLY A 321 21.95 -9.29 -11.54
CA GLY A 321 21.34 -9.51 -12.86
C GLY A 321 21.00 -8.21 -13.57
N LEU A 322 20.45 -7.23 -12.83
CA LEU A 322 20.16 -5.88 -13.32
C LEU A 322 21.44 -5.11 -13.67
N THR A 323 22.47 -5.22 -12.84
CA THR A 323 23.80 -4.65 -13.10
C THR A 323 24.41 -5.19 -14.39
N LYS A 324 24.26 -6.49 -14.67
CA LYS A 324 24.69 -7.08 -15.95
C LYS A 324 23.85 -6.55 -17.11
N ALA A 325 22.54 -6.38 -16.91
CA ALA A 325 21.61 -5.88 -17.93
C ALA A 325 21.79 -4.38 -18.26
N LEU A 326 22.36 -3.58 -17.36
CA LEU A 326 22.79 -2.20 -17.66
C LEU A 326 23.79 -2.12 -18.81
N LYS A 327 24.60 -3.17 -19.03
CA LYS A 327 25.61 -3.17 -20.09
C LYS A 327 25.00 -3.30 -21.49
N ASN A 328 23.80 -3.86 -21.61
CA ASN A 328 23.13 -4.03 -22.90
C ASN A 328 22.22 -2.81 -23.21
N PRO A 329 22.45 -2.09 -24.32
CA PRO A 329 21.66 -0.91 -24.69
C PRO A 329 20.14 -1.14 -24.71
N GLN A 330 19.68 -2.33 -25.13
CA GLN A 330 18.25 -2.64 -25.23
C GLN A 330 17.57 -2.76 -23.85
N THR A 331 18.33 -3.11 -22.81
CA THR A 331 17.82 -3.33 -21.46
C THR A 331 18.26 -2.27 -20.46
N ARG A 332 19.22 -1.41 -20.82
CA ARG A 332 19.87 -0.46 -19.92
C ARG A 332 18.91 0.51 -19.26
N ARG A 333 18.10 1.24 -20.04
CA ARG A 333 17.08 2.17 -19.51
C ARG A 333 16.19 1.51 -18.46
N ARG A 334 15.68 0.33 -18.77
CA ARG A 334 14.75 -0.41 -17.91
C ARG A 334 15.45 -0.97 -16.67
N SER A 335 16.70 -1.39 -16.81
CA SER A 335 17.50 -1.84 -15.67
C SER A 335 17.78 -0.68 -14.72
N ALA A 336 18.10 0.52 -15.23
CA ALA A 336 18.26 1.72 -14.43
C ALA A 336 16.97 2.08 -13.68
N MET A 337 15.82 2.08 -14.37
CA MET A 337 14.51 2.34 -13.75
C MET A 337 14.17 1.34 -12.63
N ILE A 338 14.47 0.04 -12.80
CA ILE A 338 14.24 -0.96 -11.74
C ILE A 338 15.16 -0.69 -10.55
N LEU A 339 16.45 -0.41 -10.80
CA LEU A 339 17.41 -0.08 -9.74
C LEU A 339 17.01 1.18 -8.98
N ALA A 340 16.45 2.19 -9.67
CA ALA A 340 15.90 3.39 -9.05
C ALA A 340 14.76 3.07 -8.08
N ARG A 341 13.85 2.16 -8.46
CA ARG A 341 12.75 1.72 -7.59
C ARG A 341 13.22 0.86 -6.41
N MET A 342 14.36 0.19 -6.53
CA MET A 342 14.97 -0.57 -5.43
C MET A 342 15.65 0.34 -4.40
N GLY A 343 16.00 1.58 -4.78
CA GLY A 343 16.63 2.55 -3.88
C GLY A 343 17.99 2.07 -3.36
N SER A 344 18.26 2.28 -2.07
CA SER A 344 19.53 1.94 -1.41
C SER A 344 19.96 0.47 -1.57
N VAL A 345 19.00 -0.45 -1.72
CA VAL A 345 19.29 -1.87 -1.97
C VAL A 345 20.14 -2.08 -3.23
N ALA A 346 20.06 -1.17 -4.20
CA ALA A 346 20.81 -1.21 -5.45
C ALA A 346 22.26 -0.67 -5.36
N LYS A 347 22.79 -0.36 -4.18
CA LYS A 347 24.12 0.28 -4.02
C LYS A 347 25.27 -0.42 -4.75
N SER A 348 25.26 -1.75 -4.87
CA SER A 348 26.32 -2.48 -5.58
C SER A 348 26.30 -2.24 -7.09
N ALA A 349 25.24 -1.65 -7.63
CA ALA A 349 25.14 -1.27 -9.04
C ALA A 349 25.74 0.11 -9.35
N VAL A 350 26.11 0.91 -8.33
CA VAL A 350 26.63 2.29 -8.50
C VAL A 350 27.76 2.38 -9.53
N PRO A 351 28.79 1.52 -9.54
CA PRO A 351 29.85 1.60 -10.56
C PRO A 351 29.34 1.45 -12.00
N ASN A 352 28.34 0.58 -12.23
CA ASN A 352 27.76 0.37 -13.55
C ASN A 352 26.73 1.44 -13.92
N LEU A 353 26.08 2.06 -12.94
CA LEU A 353 25.26 3.25 -13.18
C LEU A 353 26.14 4.43 -13.60
N ILE A 354 27.31 4.63 -12.97
CA ILE A 354 28.28 5.66 -13.37
C ILE A 354 28.71 5.47 -14.84
N GLU A 355 29.03 4.23 -15.25
CA GLU A 355 29.35 3.90 -16.65
C GLU A 355 28.19 4.24 -17.60
N ALA A 356 26.95 3.97 -17.18
CA ALA A 356 25.75 4.20 -17.98
C ALA A 356 25.34 5.69 -18.11
N LEU A 357 25.93 6.62 -17.35
CA LEU A 357 25.72 8.06 -17.52
C LEU A 357 26.20 8.57 -18.89
N SER A 358 27.07 7.82 -19.58
CA SER A 358 27.58 8.16 -20.91
C SER A 358 26.69 7.64 -22.06
N ASP A 359 25.44 7.24 -21.79
CA ASP A 359 24.53 6.77 -22.83
C ASP A 359 24.20 7.87 -23.86
N ASN A 360 24.07 7.49 -25.12
CA ASN A 360 23.63 8.37 -26.19
C ASN A 360 22.15 8.76 -26.04
N ASP A 361 21.30 7.90 -25.48
CA ASP A 361 19.89 8.15 -25.25
C ASP A 361 19.65 9.02 -24.00
N PRO A 362 19.11 10.25 -24.14
CA PRO A 362 18.85 11.13 -23.01
C PRO A 362 17.91 10.52 -21.98
N LEU A 363 16.90 9.76 -22.40
CA LEU A 363 15.97 9.11 -21.47
C LEU A 363 16.70 8.09 -20.60
N THR A 364 17.61 7.32 -21.17
CA THR A 364 18.45 6.40 -20.41
C THR A 364 19.33 7.12 -19.40
N ARG A 365 19.96 8.24 -19.78
CA ARG A 365 20.76 9.04 -18.83
C ARG A 365 19.93 9.55 -17.66
N ARG A 366 18.71 10.04 -17.91
CA ARG A 366 17.77 10.47 -16.86
C ARG A 366 17.42 9.36 -15.88
N GLU A 367 17.11 8.16 -16.38
CA GLU A 367 16.83 7.00 -15.51
C GLU A 367 18.04 6.59 -14.66
N VAL A 368 19.25 6.66 -15.22
CA VAL A 368 20.48 6.39 -14.47
C VAL A 368 20.70 7.43 -13.37
N LEU A 369 20.45 8.71 -13.65
CA LEU A 369 20.55 9.79 -12.67
C LEU A 369 19.51 9.62 -11.55
N PHE A 370 18.26 9.27 -11.88
CA PHE A 370 17.25 8.93 -10.88
C PHE A 370 17.65 7.71 -10.03
N ALA A 371 18.25 6.69 -10.64
CA ALA A 371 18.74 5.54 -9.88
C ALA A 371 19.80 5.93 -8.85
N LEU A 372 20.75 6.78 -9.23
CA LEU A 372 21.77 7.29 -8.32
C LEU A 372 21.16 8.16 -7.21
N ALA A 373 20.16 8.99 -7.54
CA ALA A 373 19.43 9.78 -6.54
C ALA A 373 18.69 8.89 -5.53
N SER A 374 17.97 7.87 -6.00
CA SER A 374 17.20 6.94 -5.15
C SER A 374 18.08 6.04 -4.28
N ILE A 375 19.30 5.72 -4.72
CA ILE A 375 20.30 5.03 -3.88
C ILE A 375 20.76 5.95 -2.73
N GLY A 376 20.80 7.25 -2.95
CA GLY A 376 21.08 8.26 -1.92
C GLY A 376 22.54 8.25 -1.45
N PRO A 377 22.83 8.36 -0.14
CA PRO A 377 24.21 8.51 0.37
C PRO A 377 25.18 7.39 -0.03
N GLU A 378 24.68 6.19 -0.30
CA GLU A 378 25.51 5.06 -0.74
C GLU A 378 26.04 5.23 -2.18
N ALA A 379 25.52 6.19 -2.96
CA ALA A 379 25.99 6.54 -4.30
C ALA A 379 27.14 7.56 -4.32
N LYS A 380 27.82 7.81 -3.19
CA LYS A 380 28.92 8.79 -3.07
C LYS A 380 30.05 8.66 -4.12
N GLU A 381 30.28 7.46 -4.65
CA GLU A 381 31.27 7.23 -5.71
C GLU A 381 30.90 7.91 -7.03
N ALA A 382 29.61 8.22 -7.24
CA ALA A 382 29.10 8.88 -8.44
C ALA A 382 29.31 10.40 -8.45
N VAL A 383 29.71 11.01 -7.33
CA VAL A 383 29.82 12.48 -7.20
C VAL A 383 30.62 13.13 -8.34
N PRO A 384 31.82 12.65 -8.74
CA PRO A 384 32.56 13.25 -9.85
C PRO A 384 31.81 13.19 -11.18
N ALA A 385 31.15 12.07 -11.47
CA ALA A 385 30.38 11.90 -12.69
C ALA A 385 29.11 12.75 -12.69
N LEU A 386 28.44 12.89 -11.54
CA LEU A 386 27.27 13.74 -11.39
C LEU A 386 27.61 15.22 -11.56
N ILE A 387 28.77 15.68 -11.07
CA ILE A 387 29.26 17.05 -11.32
C ILE A 387 29.41 17.30 -12.82
N GLN A 388 29.94 16.33 -13.57
CA GLN A 388 30.04 16.43 -15.03
C GLN A 388 28.66 16.42 -15.71
N SER A 389 27.75 15.54 -15.25
CA SER A 389 26.38 15.45 -15.78
C SER A 389 25.52 16.68 -15.52
N MET A 390 25.94 17.60 -14.63
CA MET A 390 25.28 18.91 -14.51
C MET A 390 25.30 19.67 -15.84
N ASP A 391 26.32 19.46 -16.67
CA ASP A 391 26.50 20.12 -17.97
C ASP A 391 26.06 19.23 -19.14
N ASP A 392 25.17 18.28 -18.89
CA ASP A 392 24.56 17.48 -19.95
C ASP A 392 23.84 18.36 -20.97
N SER A 393 23.88 17.94 -22.24
CA SER A 393 23.14 18.56 -23.33
C SER A 393 21.62 18.54 -23.13
N ASP A 394 21.11 17.57 -22.37
CA ASP A 394 19.72 17.49 -21.93
C ASP A 394 19.58 18.25 -20.61
N GLU A 395 18.84 19.37 -20.64
CA GLU A 395 18.67 20.25 -19.47
C GLU A 395 18.01 19.55 -18.28
N ASP A 396 17.09 18.63 -18.57
CA ASP A 396 16.44 17.80 -17.56
C ASP A 396 17.47 16.89 -16.87
N ALA A 397 18.33 16.19 -17.62
CA ALA A 397 19.42 15.41 -17.05
C ALA A 397 20.35 16.26 -16.17
N GLY A 398 20.71 17.47 -16.60
CA GLY A 398 21.52 18.40 -15.81
C GLY A 398 20.86 18.75 -14.45
N THR A 399 19.54 18.93 -14.44
CA THR A 399 18.78 19.21 -13.22
C THR A 399 18.65 17.98 -12.32
N ILE A 400 18.42 16.80 -12.89
CA ILE A 400 18.36 15.55 -12.13
C ILE A 400 19.73 15.21 -11.51
N ALA A 401 20.84 15.55 -12.18
CA ALA A 401 22.18 15.39 -11.60
C ALA A 401 22.38 16.24 -10.32
N ILE A 402 21.86 17.47 -10.32
CA ILE A 402 21.86 18.34 -9.12
C ILE A 402 21.01 17.73 -8.01
N PHE A 403 19.83 17.22 -8.35
CA PHE A 403 18.97 16.52 -7.40
C PHE A 403 19.64 15.26 -6.81
N ALA A 404 20.35 14.48 -7.63
CA ALA A 404 21.10 13.32 -7.19
C ALA A 404 22.24 13.71 -6.22
N LEU A 405 22.96 14.80 -6.48
CA LEU A 405 23.98 15.33 -5.58
C LEU A 405 23.41 15.74 -4.22
N GLY A 406 22.25 16.40 -4.20
CA GLY A 406 21.54 16.70 -2.95
C GLY A 406 21.08 15.45 -2.21
N SER A 407 20.59 14.43 -2.93
CA SER A 407 20.16 13.15 -2.37
C SER A 407 21.31 12.31 -1.78
N ILE A 408 22.52 12.47 -2.31
CA ILE A 408 23.76 11.90 -1.73
C ILE A 408 24.13 12.63 -0.42
N GLY A 409 23.74 13.90 -0.27
CA GLY A 409 23.96 14.71 0.93
C GLY A 409 25.42 15.13 1.11
N SER A 410 25.89 15.19 2.35
CA SER A 410 27.20 15.76 2.71
C SER A 410 28.40 15.10 2.00
N ALA A 411 28.28 13.87 1.52
CA ALA A 411 29.32 13.21 0.73
C ALA A 411 29.55 13.89 -0.64
N ALA A 412 28.62 14.69 -1.12
CA ALA A 412 28.71 15.45 -2.37
C ALA A 412 29.31 16.86 -2.21
N VAL A 413 30.02 17.15 -1.11
CA VAL A 413 30.63 18.48 -0.84
C VAL A 413 31.52 19.01 -1.98
N ALA A 414 32.13 18.12 -2.77
CA ALA A 414 32.93 18.48 -3.94
C ALA A 414 32.13 19.24 -5.02
N ALA A 415 30.80 19.07 -5.07
CA ALA A 415 29.93 19.76 -6.03
C ALA A 415 29.62 21.21 -5.65
N LYS A 416 29.91 21.61 -4.40
CA LYS A 416 29.55 22.93 -3.85
C LYS A 416 29.97 24.12 -4.74
N PRO A 417 31.21 24.20 -5.29
CA PRO A 417 31.59 25.33 -6.13
C PRO A 417 30.68 25.46 -7.37
N ARG A 418 30.39 24.36 -8.05
CA ARG A 418 29.55 24.33 -9.25
C ARG A 418 28.09 24.66 -8.93
N LEU A 419 27.57 24.16 -7.82
CA LEU A 419 26.20 24.48 -7.37
C LEU A 419 26.02 25.97 -7.06
N VAL A 420 27.03 26.63 -6.49
CA VAL A 420 27.00 28.06 -6.17
C VAL A 420 26.95 28.93 -7.43
N GLU A 421 27.59 28.50 -8.52
CA GLU A 421 27.54 29.20 -9.82
C GLU A 421 26.12 29.24 -10.39
N ASN A 422 25.31 28.21 -10.14
CA ASN A 422 23.91 28.13 -10.61
C ASN A 422 22.95 29.05 -9.83
N LEU A 423 23.35 29.62 -8.69
CA LEU A 423 22.47 30.46 -7.86
C LEU A 423 22.29 31.90 -8.41
N GLY A 424 22.87 32.22 -9.56
CA GLY A 424 22.89 33.57 -10.11
C GLY A 424 21.56 34.03 -10.72
N ASP A 425 20.77 33.11 -11.28
CA ASP A 425 19.47 33.41 -11.86
C ASP A 425 18.36 32.97 -10.89
N VAL A 426 17.70 33.97 -10.30
CA VAL A 426 16.67 33.72 -9.31
C VAL A 426 15.48 32.98 -9.93
N GLU A 427 15.11 33.23 -11.19
CA GLU A 427 13.95 32.63 -11.89
C GLU A 427 14.19 31.20 -12.36
N SER A 428 15.44 30.76 -12.41
CA SER A 428 15.78 29.42 -12.89
C SER A 428 15.32 28.31 -11.93
N PHE A 429 14.62 27.30 -12.47
CA PHE A 429 14.32 26.06 -11.75
C PHE A 429 15.62 25.36 -11.30
N ARG A 430 16.66 25.38 -12.14
CA ARG A 430 17.98 24.83 -11.85
C ARG A 430 18.64 25.51 -10.64
N ALA A 431 18.45 26.83 -10.48
CA ALA A 431 18.93 27.55 -9.30
C ALA A 431 18.22 27.09 -8.01
N THR A 432 16.91 26.87 -8.10
CA THR A 432 16.11 26.37 -6.98
C THR A 432 16.54 24.97 -6.55
N VAL A 433 16.74 24.05 -7.51
CA VAL A 433 17.23 22.69 -7.23
C VAL A 433 18.67 22.73 -6.69
N SER A 434 19.52 23.66 -7.16
CA SER A 434 20.87 23.87 -6.62
C SER A 434 20.85 24.37 -5.17
N ALA A 435 19.93 25.28 -4.83
CA ALA A 435 19.72 25.76 -3.47
C ALA A 435 19.26 24.63 -2.54
N TRP A 436 18.32 23.79 -3.00
CA TRP A 436 17.88 22.61 -2.25
C TRP A 436 19.02 21.61 -2.03
N ALA A 437 19.83 21.34 -3.06
CA ALA A 437 20.97 20.44 -2.94
C ALA A 437 22.02 20.97 -1.94
N LEU A 438 22.30 22.27 -1.96
CA LEU A 438 23.23 22.89 -1.01
C LEU A 438 22.76 22.78 0.45
N ALA A 439 21.46 22.83 0.71
CA ALA A 439 20.90 22.62 2.04
C ALA A 439 21.17 21.20 2.58
N HIS A 440 21.23 20.20 1.69
CA HIS A 440 21.51 18.81 2.04
C HIS A 440 23.01 18.48 2.08
N ILE A 441 23.83 19.24 1.35
CA ILE A 441 25.28 19.03 1.26
C ILE A 441 26.05 19.77 2.36
N ASP A 442 25.74 21.05 2.57
CA ASP A 442 26.40 21.91 3.55
C ASP A 442 25.46 23.02 4.05
N PRO A 443 24.53 22.67 4.96
CA PRO A 443 23.60 23.64 5.54
C PRO A 443 24.28 24.64 6.49
N SER A 444 25.55 24.45 6.84
CA SER A 444 26.24 25.29 7.83
C SER A 444 26.92 26.52 7.23
N CYS A 445 27.05 26.58 5.90
CA CYS A 445 27.80 27.66 5.25
C CYS A 445 26.94 28.91 5.05
N GLU A 446 27.28 29.97 5.78
CA GLU A 446 26.58 31.27 5.74
C GLU A 446 26.54 31.87 4.33
N GLN A 447 27.65 31.78 3.58
CA GLN A 447 27.74 32.37 2.24
C GLN A 447 26.80 31.67 1.24
N THR A 448 26.65 30.35 1.35
CA THR A 448 25.72 29.61 0.49
C THR A 448 24.29 29.78 0.96
N ALA A 449 24.05 29.75 2.28
CA ALA A 449 22.72 29.99 2.86
C ALA A 449 22.15 31.35 2.43
N ALA A 450 22.95 32.42 2.46
CA ALA A 450 22.53 33.76 2.06
C ALA A 450 22.00 33.84 0.62
N LYS A 451 22.52 33.00 -0.29
CA LYS A 451 22.07 32.92 -1.69
C LYS A 451 20.94 31.90 -1.90
N ALA A 452 20.97 30.79 -1.17
CA ALA A 452 20.02 29.68 -1.31
C ALA A 452 18.65 29.99 -0.68
N ILE A 453 18.62 30.66 0.48
CA ILE A 453 17.39 30.92 1.23
C ILE A 453 16.34 31.69 0.41
N PRO A 454 16.66 32.77 -0.33
CA PRO A 454 15.66 33.47 -1.15
C PRO A 454 15.00 32.58 -2.21
N LEU A 455 15.77 31.68 -2.83
CA LEU A 455 15.27 30.73 -3.83
C LEU A 455 14.29 29.73 -3.19
N LEU A 456 14.65 29.18 -2.03
CA LEU A 456 13.81 28.24 -1.29
C LEU A 456 12.54 28.91 -0.74
N VAL A 457 12.63 30.16 -0.28
CA VAL A 457 11.45 30.95 0.15
C VAL A 457 10.48 31.15 -1.01
N ARG A 458 10.97 31.40 -2.22
CA ARG A 458 10.10 31.50 -3.39
C ARG A 458 9.47 30.15 -3.71
N ALA A 459 10.25 29.07 -3.75
CA ALA A 459 9.75 27.72 -4.02
C ALA A 459 8.66 27.30 -3.02
N LEU A 460 8.79 27.69 -1.74
CA LEU A 460 7.78 27.47 -0.72
C LEU A 460 6.46 28.22 -0.99
N ARG A 461 6.52 29.43 -1.58
CA ARG A 461 5.34 30.29 -1.81
C ARG A 461 4.65 30.01 -3.13
N GLU A 462 5.44 29.78 -4.17
CA GLU A 462 5.00 29.77 -5.57
C GLU A 462 5.08 28.37 -6.18
N GLY A 463 5.60 27.38 -5.45
CA GLY A 463 5.70 26.01 -5.92
C GLY A 463 4.32 25.41 -6.24
N GLU A 464 4.12 24.98 -7.48
CA GLU A 464 2.86 24.39 -7.94
C GLU A 464 2.57 23.06 -7.23
N SER A 465 3.59 22.23 -7.04
CA SER A 465 3.48 20.91 -6.40
C SER A 465 3.63 20.99 -4.87
N GLU A 466 2.80 20.25 -4.14
CA GLU A 466 2.95 20.10 -2.68
C GLU A 466 4.32 19.54 -2.29
N ASN A 467 4.90 18.66 -3.12
CA ASN A 467 6.23 18.11 -2.87
C ASN A 467 7.31 19.20 -2.93
N ALA A 468 7.23 20.10 -3.91
CA ALA A 468 8.17 21.20 -4.05
C ALA A 468 8.11 22.15 -2.85
N ARG A 469 6.90 22.47 -2.37
CA ARG A 469 6.71 23.32 -1.18
C ARG A 469 7.19 22.63 0.10
N THR A 470 6.91 21.34 0.24
CA THR A 470 7.36 20.51 1.38
C THR A 470 8.89 20.46 1.45
N GLU A 471 9.54 20.15 0.34
CA GLU A 471 10.99 20.06 0.25
C GLU A 471 11.68 21.41 0.43
N ALA A 472 11.06 22.50 -0.03
CA ALA A 472 11.56 23.85 0.24
C ALA A 472 11.51 24.19 1.74
N ALA A 473 10.42 23.86 2.44
CA ALA A 473 10.32 24.06 3.89
C ALA A 473 11.39 23.25 4.64
N ARG A 474 11.55 21.96 4.32
CA ARG A 474 12.60 21.11 4.93
C ARG A 474 14.00 21.64 4.69
N ALA A 475 14.32 22.04 3.46
CA ALA A 475 15.61 22.63 3.12
C ALA A 475 15.88 23.93 3.90
N LEU A 476 14.87 24.76 4.12
CA LEU A 476 14.98 25.95 4.98
C LEU A 476 15.23 25.56 6.45
N GLY A 477 14.55 24.51 6.95
CA GLY A 477 14.79 23.96 8.27
C GLY A 477 16.22 23.43 8.45
N ALA A 478 16.79 22.79 7.42
CA ALA A 478 18.15 22.27 7.45
C ALA A 478 19.21 23.35 7.69
N TYR A 479 18.99 24.57 7.18
CA TYR A 479 19.85 25.73 7.45
C TYR A 479 19.78 26.25 8.90
N GLY A 480 18.80 25.78 9.69
CA GLY A 480 18.66 26.14 11.10
C GLY A 480 18.63 27.66 11.32
N PRO A 481 19.38 28.21 12.31
CA PRO A 481 19.38 29.64 12.61
C PRO A 481 19.72 30.57 11.43
N LEU A 482 20.41 30.08 10.40
CA LEU A 482 20.73 30.86 9.21
C LEU A 482 19.47 31.22 8.39
N ALA A 483 18.41 30.43 8.49
CA ALA A 483 17.14 30.64 7.79
C ALA A 483 16.11 31.47 8.59
N LYS A 484 16.52 32.21 9.63
CA LYS A 484 15.63 33.10 10.41
C LYS A 484 14.81 34.06 9.54
N SER A 485 15.35 34.53 8.41
CA SER A 485 14.64 35.40 7.46
C SER A 485 13.47 34.71 6.74
N ALA A 486 13.41 33.38 6.72
CA ALA A 486 12.36 32.59 6.08
C ALA A 486 11.14 32.35 6.99
N ILE A 487 11.21 32.65 8.29
CA ILE A 487 10.12 32.44 9.26
C ILE A 487 8.78 33.05 8.81
N PRO A 488 8.71 34.27 8.23
CA PRO A 488 7.44 34.80 7.73
C PRO A 488 6.82 33.96 6.62
N ALA A 489 7.64 33.39 5.74
CA ALA A 489 7.16 32.51 4.67
C ALA A 489 6.68 31.16 5.23
N LEU A 490 7.43 30.58 6.17
CA LEU A 490 7.05 29.32 6.84
C LEU A 490 5.75 29.47 7.64
N ASN A 491 5.54 30.61 8.32
CA ASN A 491 4.26 30.90 8.98
C ASN A 491 3.08 31.00 8.00
N GLY A 492 3.33 31.45 6.77
CA GLY A 492 2.35 31.38 5.68
C GLY A 492 2.03 29.92 5.30
N ALA A 493 3.06 29.10 5.15
CA ALA A 493 2.95 27.68 4.78
C ALA A 493 2.23 26.81 5.83
N ARG A 494 2.13 27.24 7.09
CA ARG A 494 1.27 26.59 8.11
C ARG A 494 -0.23 26.63 7.78
N LYS A 495 -0.64 27.44 6.79
CA LYS A 495 -2.00 27.52 6.28
C LYS A 495 -2.16 26.89 4.89
N ASP A 496 -1.12 26.20 4.41
CA ASP A 496 -1.16 25.50 3.12
C ASP A 496 -2.28 24.46 3.11
N GLU A 497 -2.84 24.20 1.93
CA GLU A 497 -3.89 23.20 1.74
C GLU A 497 -3.38 21.78 2.07
N SER A 498 -2.12 21.50 1.74
CA SER A 498 -1.49 20.21 1.98
C SER A 498 -1.07 20.04 3.45
N PRO A 499 -1.50 18.95 4.12
CA PRO A 499 -1.03 18.62 5.47
C PRO A 499 0.49 18.48 5.58
N LEU A 500 1.14 17.93 4.55
CA LEU A 500 2.58 17.70 4.54
C LEU A 500 3.37 19.00 4.55
N VAL A 501 2.89 20.01 3.82
CA VAL A 501 3.51 21.34 3.79
C VAL A 501 3.36 22.03 5.15
N ARG A 502 2.20 21.89 5.80
CA ARG A 502 1.98 22.46 7.14
C ARG A 502 2.91 21.84 8.18
N GLU A 503 3.05 20.52 8.17
CA GLU A 503 3.93 19.78 9.07
C GLU A 503 5.41 20.18 8.84
N ALA A 504 5.88 20.13 7.60
CA ALA A 504 7.25 20.51 7.26
C ALA A 504 7.57 21.98 7.61
N ALA A 505 6.60 22.89 7.49
CA ALA A 505 6.77 24.28 7.91
C ALA A 505 6.90 24.43 9.43
N GLU A 506 6.17 23.64 10.22
CA GLU A 506 6.27 23.61 11.68
C GLU A 506 7.63 23.07 12.13
N GLU A 507 8.06 21.93 11.58
CA GLU A 507 9.37 21.34 11.84
C GLU A 507 10.51 22.32 11.50
N ALA A 508 10.41 22.99 10.35
CA ALA A 508 11.41 23.96 9.93
C ALA A 508 11.47 25.17 10.89
N ILE A 509 10.33 25.70 11.34
CA ILE A 509 10.30 26.79 12.32
C ILE A 509 10.94 26.36 13.64
N GLU A 510 10.66 25.13 14.11
CA GLU A 510 11.26 24.57 15.30
C GLU A 510 12.78 24.46 15.14
N ALA A 511 13.27 23.86 14.05
CA ALA A 511 14.70 23.72 13.77
C ALA A 511 15.43 25.08 13.72
N ILE A 512 14.81 26.09 13.12
CA ILE A 512 15.35 27.46 13.06
C ILE A 512 15.40 28.13 14.45
N SER A 513 14.44 27.81 15.32
CA SER A 513 14.28 28.43 16.64
C SER A 513 15.07 27.72 17.76
N SER A 514 15.37 26.43 17.57
CA SER A 514 16.02 25.56 18.58
C SER A 514 17.52 25.79 18.75
N GLY A 515 18.18 26.49 17.82
CA GLY A 515 19.63 26.72 17.83
C GLY A 515 20.09 27.92 18.66
N ASN A 516 19.44 28.21 19.80
CA ASN A 516 19.82 29.29 20.73
C ASN A 516 20.62 28.79 21.92
#